data_AF-A0A354IW96-F1
#
_entry.id   AF-A0A354IW96-F1
#
_cell.length_a   1.000
_cell.length_b   1.000
_cell.length_c   1.000
_cell.angle_alpha   90.00
_cell.angle_beta   90.00
_cell.angle_gamma   90.00
#
_symmetry.space_group_name_H-M   'P 1'
#
loop_
_entity.id
_entity.type
_entity.pdbx_description
1 polymer ?
#
loop_
_entity_poly.entity_id
_entity_poly.type
_entity_poly.pdbx_seq_one_letter_code
_entity_poly.pdbx_strand_id
1 'polypeptide(L)' 'MKKFLLAAAGGAVGTLIYTGVFSNTPELDWYRAAFVGCGIGLVTALSARSKSSTPPADKRG' A
#
# COMPACT_ATOMS: atom_id res chain seq x y z
N MET A 1 -12.36 -1.09 3.43
CA MET A 1 -12.07 0.11 2.62
C MET A 1 -11.07 1.07 3.29
N LYS A 2 -11.22 1.47 4.56
CA LYS A 2 -10.27 2.39 5.24
C LYS A 2 -8.79 1.97 5.19
N LYS A 3 -8.49 0.67 5.36
CA LYS A 3 -7.11 0.12 5.34
C LYS A 3 -6.43 0.22 3.97
N PHE A 4 -7.21 0.14 2.89
CA PHE A 4 -6.70 0.26 1.51
C PHE A 4 -6.25 1.69 1.23
N LEU A 5 -7.10 2.68 1.56
CA LEU A 5 -6.78 4.09 1.38
C LEU A 5 -5.55 4.52 2.19
N LEU A 6 -5.42 4.04 3.43
CA LEU A 6 -4.26 4.34 4.27
C LEU A 6 -2.95 3.74 3.68
N ALA A 7 -3.01 2.50 3.21
CA ALA A 7 -1.86 1.82 2.62
C ALA A 7 -1.47 2.41 1.25
N ALA A 8 -2.45 2.74 0.41
CA ALA A 8 -2.22 3.37 -0.88
C ALA A 8 -1.64 4.78 -0.73
N ALA A 9 -2.18 5.58 0.20
CA ALA A 9 -1.65 6.90 0.52
C ALA A 9 -0.23 6.83 1.08
N GLY A 10 0.04 5.90 2.01
CA GLY A 10 1.38 5.68 2.56
C GLY A 10 2.40 5.26 1.49
N GLY A 11 1.99 4.35 0.59
CA GLY A 11 2.81 3.91 -0.54
C GLY A 11 3.13 5.01 -1.54
N ALA A 12 2.14 5.84 -1.89
CA ALA A 12 2.31 6.97 -2.79
C ALA A 12 3.22 8.05 -2.18
N VAL A 13 3.00 8.42 -0.91
CA VAL A 13 3.81 9.41 -0.19
C VAL A 13 5.25 8.92 0.00
N GLY A 14 5.45 7.66 0.37
CA GLY A 14 6.79 7.08 0.48
C GLY A 14 7.55 7.08 -0.84
N THR A 15 6.85 6.83 -1.95
CA THR A 15 7.45 6.88 -3.29
C THR A 15 7.82 8.29 -3.69
N LEU A 16 6.97 9.29 -3.41
CA LEU A 16 7.28 10.71 -3.64
C LEU A 16 8.49 11.16 -2.82
N ILE A 17 8.57 10.80 -1.54
CA ILE A 17 9.72 11.13 -0.68
C ILE A 17 10.99 10.44 -1.19
N TYR A 18 10.94 9.15 -1.53
CA TYR A 18 12.09 8.44 -2.08
C TYR A 18 12.57 9.05 -3.42
N THR A 19 11.62 9.41 -4.29
CA THR A 19 11.93 9.98 -5.60
C THR A 19 12.44 11.42 -5.51
N GLY A 20 12.00 12.21 -4.53
CA GLY A 20 12.45 13.59 -4.35
C GLY A 20 13.70 13.75 -3.47
N VAL A 21 13.92 12.84 -2.51
CA VAL A 21 15.06 12.93 -1.57
C VAL A 21 16.21 12.03 -1.97
N PHE A 22 15.92 10.84 -2.51
CA PHE A 22 16.92 9.78 -2.69
C PHE A 22 17.30 9.55 -4.15
N SER A 23 16.33 9.63 -5.06
CA SER A 23 16.63 9.70 -6.49
C SER A 23 16.92 11.16 -6.82
N ASN A 24 18.11 11.47 -7.30
CA ASN A 24 18.48 12.81 -7.81
C ASN A 24 17.75 13.11 -9.15
N THR A 25 16.49 12.66 -9.27
CA THR A 25 15.62 12.83 -10.43
C THR A 25 14.96 14.20 -10.34
N PRO A 26 15.04 15.02 -11.40
CA PRO A 26 14.56 16.41 -11.37
C PRO A 26 13.03 16.54 -11.28
N GLU A 27 12.27 15.46 -11.45
CA GLU A 27 10.81 15.47 -11.38
C GLU A 27 10.28 14.49 -10.33
N LEU A 28 9.34 14.98 -9.53
CA LEU A 28 8.46 14.14 -8.73
C LEU A 28 7.68 13.24 -9.69
N ASP A 29 8.05 11.97 -9.76
CA ASP A 29 7.44 11.01 -10.67
C ASP A 29 6.10 10.54 -10.11
N TRP A 30 5.07 11.36 -10.33
CA TRP A 30 3.70 11.12 -9.90
C TRP A 30 3.12 9.83 -10.49
N TYR A 31 3.58 9.41 -11.68
CA TYR A 31 3.19 8.14 -12.29
C TYR A 31 3.71 6.96 -11.49
N ARG A 32 4.97 6.97 -11.09
CA ARG A 32 5.53 5.93 -10.21
C ARG A 32 4.85 5.93 -8.84
N ALA A 33 4.58 7.10 -8.27
CA ALA A 33 3.88 7.21 -7.00
C ALA A 33 2.45 6.64 -7.06
N ALA A 34 1.70 6.93 -8.12
CA ALA A 34 0.37 6.37 -8.35
C ALA A 34 0.42 4.85 -8.57
N PHE A 35 1.38 4.36 -9.36
CA PHE A 35 1.56 2.93 -9.63
C PHE A 35 1.89 2.14 -8.35
N VAL A 36 2.83 2.63 -7.55
CA VAL A 36 3.23 2.00 -6.28
C VAL A 36 2.11 2.10 -5.25
N GLY A 37 1.43 3.25 -5.16
CA GLY A 37 0.26 3.43 -4.30
C GLY A 37 -0.89 2.46 -4.64
N CYS A 38 -1.22 2.32 -5.93
CA CYS A 38 -2.20 1.35 -6.40
C CYS A 38 -1.76 -0.10 -6.11
N GLY A 39 -0.50 -0.45 -6.35
CA GLY A 39 0.04 -1.79 -6.07
C GLY A 39 -0.04 -2.17 -4.60
N ILE A 40 0.43 -1.29 -3.70
CA ILE A 40 0.38 -1.49 -2.25
C ILE A 40 -1.07 -1.57 -1.76
N GLY A 41 -1.95 -0.73 -2.29
CA GLY A 41 -3.38 -0.83 -2.05
C GLY A 41 -3.93 -2.21 -2.44
N LEU A 42 -3.64 -2.68 -3.65
CA LEU A 42 -4.17 -3.93 -4.20
C LEU A 42 -3.68 -5.15 -3.40
N VAL A 43 -2.39 -5.20 -3.03
CA VAL A 43 -1.83 -6.22 -2.14
C VAL A 43 -2.49 -6.17 -0.75
N THR A 44 -2.76 -4.98 -0.22
CA THR A 44 -3.47 -4.81 1.06
C THR A 44 -4.92 -5.29 0.98
N ALA A 45 -5.62 -5.04 -0.14
CA ALA A 45 -6.97 -5.54 -0.36
C ALA A 45 -7.00 -7.07 -0.51
N LEU A 46 -6.05 -7.65 -1.25
CA LEU A 46 -5.92 -9.10 -1.40
C LEU A 46 -5.58 -9.78 -0.07
N SER A 47 -4.68 -9.19 0.72
CA SER A 47 -4.35 -9.68 2.07
C SER A 47 -5.53 -9.57 3.03
N ALA A 48 -6.29 -8.46 2.97
CA ALA A 48 -7.52 -8.31 3.76
C ALA A 48 -8.59 -9.34 3.36
N ARG A 49 -8.69 -9.69 2.08
CA ARG A 49 -9.60 -10.72 1.60
C ARG A 49 -9.18 -12.13 2.03
N SER A 50 -7.89 -12.46 1.98
CA SER A 50 -7.39 -13.74 2.51
C SER A 50 -7.62 -13.90 4.02
N LYS A 51 -7.57 -12.79 4.77
CA LYS A 51 -7.87 -12.81 6.21
C LYS A 51 -9.35 -13.02 6.54
N SER A 52 -10.25 -12.72 5.63
CA SER A 52 -11.70 -12.99 5.81
C SER A 52 -12.09 -14.44 5.53
N SER A 53 -11.23 -15.23 4.89
CA SER A 53 -11.44 -16.66 4.63
C SER A 53 -10.74 -17.57 5.66
N THR A 54 -10.01 -17.01 6.62
CA THR A 54 -9.53 -17.78 7.76
C THR A 54 -10.70 -17.89 8.75
N PRO A 55 -11.22 -19.10 9.05
CA PRO A 55 -12.22 -19.24 10.10
C PRO A 55 -11.65 -18.64 11.40
N PRO A 56 -12.49 -18.02 12.25
CA PRO A 56 -12.02 -17.50 13.53
C PRO A 56 -11.29 -18.65 14.23
N ALA A 57 -10.01 -18.44 14.55
CA ALA A 57 -9.27 -19.37 15.37
C ALA A 57 -10.06 -19.53 16.68
N ASP A 58 -10.67 -20.71 16.82
CA ASP A 58 -11.43 -21.11 17.98
C ASP A 58 -10.53 -20.96 19.21
N LYS A 59 -10.80 -19.93 20.01
CA LYS A 59 -10.14 -19.73 21.31
C LYS A 59 -10.80 -20.65 22.35
N ARG A 60 -10.73 -21.95 22.11
CA ARG A 60 -10.99 -22.98 23.11
C ARG A 60 -9.74 -23.85 23.21
N GLY A 61 -9.05 -23.70 24.33
CA GLY A 61 -7.81 -24.38 24.68
C GLY A 61 -7.17 -23.64 25.83
#